data_AF-A0A3B0ZAN7-F1
#
_entry.id   AF-A0A3B0ZAN7-F1
#
_cell.length_a   1.000
_cell.length_b   1.000
_cell.length_c   1.000
_cell.angle_alpha   90.00
_cell.angle_beta   90.00
_cell.angle_gamma   90.00
#
_symmetry.space_group_name_H-M   'P 1'
#
loop_
_entity.id
_entity.type
_entity.pdbx_description
1 polymer ?
#
loop_
_entity_poly.entity_id
_entity_poly.type
_entity_poly.pdbx_seq_one_letter_code
_entity_poly.pdbx_strand_id
1 'polypeptide(L)'
;MSQSVDNIKPSYPLFRDNDYKESLDNKRTMFEECHPEEKINEVFQWTTTPEYQLLNFERKALTINPAKACQPLGAVLCALGFEKTLPYVHGSQGCVAYFRTYFNRHFKEPIACVSDSMTENAAVFGGQKNMFDGLKNAIALYKPEMIAVSTTCMAEVIGDDLNAFIGNSRKEGYIDENFPVPFAHTPSFVGSHTTGWDSMLDGILRYFTLNDMDNKEVGSNGKINIVPGFETYLGNYRVIRRMLEAMDVDYTLLSDPSEVLDTPADGEYRMYEGGTTMDEVRDAPNAIDTLLLQPWQSVKTRKFIKGTWNQPANAINIPM
;
A
#
# COMPACT_ATOMS: atom_id res chain seq x y z
N MET A 1 -19.98 -19.32 -36.34
CA MET A 1 -20.04 -18.98 -34.90
C MET A 1 -21.21 -19.66 -34.22
N SER A 2 -21.04 -20.92 -33.85
CA SER A 2 -22.06 -21.72 -33.19
C SER A 2 -21.63 -22.00 -31.76
N GLN A 3 -22.32 -21.38 -30.79
CA GLN A 3 -22.29 -21.86 -29.41
C GLN A 3 -23.34 -22.96 -29.30
N SER A 4 -23.01 -24.05 -28.59
CA SER A 4 -24.04 -24.97 -28.12
C SER A 4 -24.58 -24.42 -26.81
N VAL A 5 -25.91 -24.24 -26.70
CA VAL A 5 -26.52 -23.70 -25.47
C VAL A 5 -26.22 -24.58 -24.25
N ASP A 6 -26.09 -25.90 -24.46
CA ASP A 6 -25.77 -26.87 -23.41
C ASP A 6 -24.26 -26.99 -23.14
N ASN A 7 -23.40 -26.35 -23.95
CA ASN A 7 -21.94 -26.41 -23.80
C ASN A 7 -21.28 -25.15 -24.36
N ILE A 8 -21.49 -24.03 -23.67
CA ILE A 8 -20.93 -22.73 -24.06
C ILE A 8 -19.41 -22.76 -23.85
N LYS A 9 -18.65 -22.44 -24.91
CA LYS A 9 -17.20 -22.32 -24.86
C LYS A 9 -16.82 -20.87 -24.51
N PRO A 10 -16.09 -20.61 -23.41
CA PRO A 10 -15.47 -19.30 -23.18
C PRO A 10 -14.28 -19.11 -24.14
N SER A 11 -13.59 -17.97 -24.07
CA SER A 11 -12.51 -17.60 -25.00
C SER A 11 -11.54 -18.75 -25.32
N TYR A 12 -11.10 -19.48 -24.30
CA TYR A 12 -10.54 -20.82 -24.44
C TYR A 12 -11.56 -21.87 -23.96
N PRO A 13 -12.03 -22.80 -24.82
CA PRO A 13 -11.45 -23.18 -26.10
C PRO A 13 -12.13 -22.57 -27.34
N LEU A 14 -13.07 -21.61 -27.23
CA LEU A 14 -13.85 -21.09 -28.38
C LEU A 14 -12.98 -20.73 -29.60
N PHE A 15 -11.89 -19.98 -29.38
CA PHE A 15 -11.01 -19.55 -30.47
C PHE A 15 -10.12 -20.66 -31.05
N ARG A 16 -10.31 -21.93 -30.64
CA ARG A 16 -9.69 -23.11 -31.25
C ARG A 16 -10.58 -23.74 -32.34
N ASP A 17 -11.83 -23.31 -32.46
CA ASP A 17 -12.73 -23.74 -33.53
C ASP A 17 -12.19 -23.29 -34.90
N ASN A 18 -12.50 -24.05 -35.95
CA ASN A 18 -11.88 -23.88 -37.27
C ASN A 18 -12.22 -22.52 -37.91
N ASP A 19 -13.46 -22.03 -37.74
CA ASP A 19 -13.88 -20.72 -38.25
C ASP A 19 -13.08 -19.59 -37.60
N TYR A 20 -12.83 -19.66 -36.28
CA TYR A 20 -11.96 -18.70 -35.60
C TYR A 20 -10.49 -18.82 -35.99
N LYS A 21 -9.95 -20.03 -36.15
CA LYS A 21 -8.56 -20.22 -36.60
C LYS A 21 -8.35 -19.63 -37.99
N GLU A 22 -9.27 -19.87 -38.92
CA GLU A 22 -9.24 -19.30 -40.26
C GLU A 22 -9.36 -17.78 -40.22
N SER A 23 -10.30 -17.24 -39.43
CA SER A 23 -10.45 -15.80 -39.26
C SER A 23 -9.19 -15.13 -38.71
N LEU A 24 -8.53 -15.75 -37.72
CA LEU A 24 -7.28 -15.24 -37.13
C LEU A 24 -6.12 -15.35 -38.12
N ASP A 25 -6.07 -16.41 -38.93
CA ASP A 25 -5.05 -16.57 -39.97
C ASP A 25 -5.21 -15.53 -41.09
N ASN A 26 -6.45 -15.29 -41.54
CA ASN A 26 -6.74 -14.22 -42.50
C ASN A 26 -6.34 -12.85 -41.94
N LYS A 27 -6.64 -12.59 -40.65
CA LYS A 27 -6.22 -11.34 -40.00
C LYS A 27 -4.70 -11.19 -40.04
N ARG A 28 -3.98 -12.23 -39.64
CA ARG A 28 -2.51 -12.31 -39.61
C ARG A 28 -1.90 -12.08 -40.99
N THR A 29 -2.38 -12.80 -42.00
CA THR A 29 -1.77 -12.84 -43.34
C THR A 29 -2.13 -11.63 -44.19
N MET A 30 -3.32 -11.04 -44.00
CA MET A 30 -3.81 -9.96 -44.86
C MET A 30 -3.54 -8.56 -44.29
N PHE A 31 -3.42 -8.38 -42.96
CA PHE A 31 -3.45 -7.05 -42.35
C PHE A 31 -2.39 -6.77 -41.28
N GLU A 32 -1.69 -7.78 -40.75
CA GLU A 32 -0.78 -7.57 -39.61
C GLU A 32 0.69 -7.38 -40.00
N GLU A 33 1.07 -7.59 -41.26
CA GLU A 33 2.47 -7.54 -41.73
C GLU A 33 3.42 -8.34 -40.81
N CYS A 34 2.94 -9.50 -40.34
CA CYS A 34 3.63 -10.30 -39.32
C CYS A 34 5.00 -10.77 -39.82
N HIS A 35 6.02 -10.72 -38.94
CA HIS A 35 7.31 -11.33 -39.25
C HIS A 35 7.15 -12.83 -39.54
N PRO A 36 7.93 -13.39 -40.49
CA PRO A 36 7.90 -14.83 -40.76
C PRO A 36 8.18 -15.66 -39.49
N GLU A 37 7.54 -16.83 -39.39
CA GLU A 37 7.66 -17.71 -38.22
C GLU A 37 9.12 -18.13 -37.96
N GLU A 38 9.91 -18.35 -39.02
CA GLU A 38 11.34 -18.62 -38.93
C GLU A 38 12.09 -17.49 -38.20
N LYS A 39 11.78 -16.23 -38.51
CA LYS A 39 12.43 -15.07 -37.88
C LYS A 39 12.01 -14.91 -36.41
N ILE A 40 10.73 -15.15 -36.10
CA ILE A 40 10.24 -15.14 -34.72
C ILE A 40 11.00 -16.21 -33.89
N ASN A 41 11.14 -17.42 -34.43
CA ASN A 41 11.85 -18.51 -33.79
C ASN A 41 13.34 -18.21 -33.63
N GLU A 42 14.00 -17.67 -34.66
CA GLU A 42 15.41 -17.26 -34.63
C GLU A 42 15.66 -16.24 -33.49
N VAL A 43 14.86 -15.17 -33.43
CA VAL A 43 15.00 -14.13 -32.41
C VAL A 43 14.70 -14.69 -31.02
N PHE A 44 13.66 -15.52 -30.87
CA PHE A 44 13.35 -16.17 -29.60
C PHE A 44 14.52 -17.01 -29.10
N GLN A 45 15.11 -17.86 -29.96
CA GLN A 45 16.26 -18.68 -29.59
C GLN A 45 17.45 -17.79 -29.18
N TRP A 46 17.73 -16.71 -29.92
CA TRP A 46 18.76 -15.74 -29.53
C TRP A 46 18.51 -15.14 -28.14
N THR A 47 17.26 -14.81 -27.78
CA THR A 47 16.94 -14.26 -26.44
C THR A 47 17.26 -15.21 -25.27
N THR A 48 17.44 -16.50 -25.55
CA THR A 48 17.81 -17.51 -24.53
C THR A 48 19.32 -17.74 -24.41
N THR A 49 20.14 -17.04 -25.21
CA THR A 49 21.60 -17.25 -25.26
C THR A 49 22.36 -16.43 -24.21
N PRO A 50 23.59 -16.84 -23.85
CA PRO A 50 24.50 -16.04 -23.04
C PRO A 50 24.88 -14.70 -23.69
N GLU A 51 24.92 -14.64 -25.01
CA GLU A 51 25.19 -13.40 -25.76
C GLU A 51 24.09 -12.35 -25.47
N TYR A 52 22.83 -12.74 -25.62
CA TYR A 52 21.71 -11.86 -25.29
C TYR A 52 21.71 -11.50 -23.80
N GLN A 53 22.05 -12.44 -22.92
CA GLN A 53 22.16 -12.16 -21.49
C GLN A 53 23.16 -11.03 -21.22
N LEU A 54 24.34 -11.02 -21.84
CA LEU A 54 25.32 -9.94 -21.65
C LEU A 54 24.73 -8.57 -22.05
N LEU A 55 24.12 -8.48 -23.23
CA LEU A 55 23.46 -7.25 -23.69
C LEU A 55 22.32 -6.82 -22.75
N ASN A 56 21.55 -7.78 -22.26
CA ASN A 56 20.44 -7.54 -21.35
C ASN A 56 20.92 -6.94 -20.01
N PHE A 57 22.05 -7.43 -19.48
CA PHE A 57 22.65 -6.94 -18.23
C PHE A 57 23.41 -5.62 -18.39
N GLU A 58 23.75 -5.20 -19.62
CA GLU A 58 24.34 -3.90 -19.91
C GLU A 58 23.33 -2.74 -19.94
N ARG A 59 22.02 -3.02 -19.82
CA ARG A 59 20.97 -1.99 -19.79
C ARG A 59 21.16 -1.00 -18.64
N LYS A 60 21.01 0.29 -18.93
CA LYS A 60 21.12 1.39 -17.96
C LYS A 60 19.85 2.25 -17.80
N ALA A 61 18.93 2.17 -18.75
CA ALA A 61 17.74 3.04 -18.80
C ALA A 61 16.43 2.25 -18.92
N LEU A 62 16.38 1.23 -19.79
CA LEU A 62 15.20 0.41 -20.00
C LEU A 62 15.04 -0.59 -18.87
N THR A 63 13.88 -0.56 -18.20
CA THR A 63 13.42 -1.61 -17.28
C THR A 63 12.30 -2.41 -17.94
N ILE A 64 12.35 -3.74 -17.83
CA ILE A 64 11.35 -4.68 -18.37
C ILE A 64 10.95 -5.60 -17.22
N ASN A 65 9.65 -5.80 -17.02
CA ASN A 65 9.08 -6.66 -15.96
C ASN A 65 9.65 -6.36 -14.56
N PRO A 66 9.45 -5.13 -14.03
CA PRO A 66 9.99 -4.75 -12.73
C PRO A 66 9.39 -5.62 -11.60
N ALA A 67 10.25 -6.08 -10.70
CA ALA A 67 9.86 -6.81 -9.48
C ALA A 67 9.69 -5.85 -8.27
N LYS A 68 9.05 -4.70 -8.48
CA LYS A 68 8.73 -3.71 -7.44
C LYS A 68 7.54 -2.85 -7.85
N ALA A 69 6.83 -2.31 -6.86
CA ALA A 69 5.84 -1.25 -7.04
C ALA A 69 6.29 0.08 -6.40
N CYS A 70 5.49 1.13 -6.50
CA CYS A 70 5.78 2.47 -5.97
C CYS A 70 5.32 2.68 -4.52
N GLN A 71 5.92 3.67 -3.84
CA GLN A 71 5.70 3.99 -2.42
C GLN A 71 4.23 4.01 -1.94
N PRO A 72 3.30 4.79 -2.54
CA PRO A 72 1.95 4.93 -1.98
C PRO A 72 1.16 3.62 -1.92
N LEU A 73 1.53 2.58 -2.69
CA LEU A 73 0.96 1.24 -2.51
C LEU A 73 1.22 0.69 -1.10
N GLY A 74 2.45 0.87 -0.59
CA GLY A 74 2.80 0.44 0.76
C GLY A 74 2.22 1.34 1.85
N ALA A 75 2.10 2.64 1.60
CA ALA A 75 1.44 3.55 2.52
C ALA A 75 -0.05 3.19 2.71
N VAL A 76 -0.75 2.84 1.63
CA VAL A 76 -2.13 2.34 1.69
C VAL A 76 -2.22 1.06 2.53
N LEU A 77 -1.34 0.07 2.30
CA LEU A 77 -1.35 -1.16 3.08
C LEU A 77 -1.06 -0.92 4.57
N CYS A 78 -0.13 -0.03 4.89
CA CYS A 78 0.14 0.37 6.28
C CYS A 78 -1.09 1.01 6.92
N ALA A 79 -1.75 1.93 6.22
CA ALA A 79 -2.93 2.63 6.72
C ALA A 79 -4.13 1.70 6.95
N LEU A 80 -4.31 0.66 6.13
CA LEU A 80 -5.36 -0.35 6.34
C LEU A 80 -5.20 -1.13 7.65
N GLY A 81 -4.00 -1.14 8.24
CA GLY A 81 -3.73 -1.86 9.48
C GLY A 81 -4.15 -1.15 10.76
N PHE A 82 -4.80 0.00 10.68
CA PHE A 82 -5.24 0.78 11.84
C PHE A 82 -6.77 0.82 11.92
N GLU A 83 -7.29 0.79 13.15
CA GLU A 83 -8.72 0.73 13.44
C GLU A 83 -9.45 1.89 12.75
N LYS A 84 -10.54 1.57 12.03
CA LYS A 84 -11.42 2.52 11.32
C LYS A 84 -10.67 3.62 10.57
N THR A 85 -9.54 3.25 9.96
CA THR A 85 -8.67 4.17 9.24
C THR A 85 -8.96 4.14 7.76
N LEU A 86 -9.13 5.32 7.15
CA LEU A 86 -9.27 5.46 5.71
C LEU A 86 -7.92 5.85 5.10
N PRO A 87 -7.31 4.98 4.27
CA PRO A 87 -6.18 5.38 3.43
C PRO A 87 -6.60 6.46 2.45
N TYR A 88 -5.84 7.56 2.44
CA TYR A 88 -6.08 8.71 1.60
C TYR A 88 -4.81 9.05 0.84
N VAL A 89 -4.88 9.14 -0.49
CA VAL A 89 -3.73 9.50 -1.31
C VAL A 89 -3.99 10.85 -1.98
N HIS A 90 -3.32 11.88 -1.47
CA HIS A 90 -3.33 13.22 -2.02
C HIS A 90 -2.71 13.22 -3.43
N GLY A 91 -3.46 13.72 -4.41
CA GLY A 91 -3.00 13.78 -5.80
C GLY A 91 -3.91 13.10 -6.81
N SER A 92 -3.30 12.41 -7.77
CA SER A 92 -4.02 11.88 -8.94
C SER A 92 -4.84 10.63 -8.61
N GLN A 93 -6.15 10.67 -8.91
CA GLN A 93 -7.09 9.57 -8.65
C GLN A 93 -6.75 8.26 -9.40
N GLY A 94 -6.05 8.34 -10.54
CA GLY A 94 -5.65 7.15 -11.31
C GLY A 94 -4.75 6.22 -10.50
N CYS A 95 -3.90 6.77 -9.63
CA CYS A 95 -3.05 6.00 -8.73
C CYS A 95 -3.89 5.14 -7.77
N VAL A 96 -4.91 5.73 -7.15
CA VAL A 96 -5.78 5.03 -6.19
C VAL A 96 -6.57 3.90 -6.84
N ALA A 97 -7.04 4.09 -8.07
CA ALA A 97 -7.68 3.01 -8.83
C ALA A 97 -6.74 1.81 -9.02
N TYR A 98 -5.46 2.06 -9.34
CA TYR A 98 -4.46 1.00 -9.47
C TYR A 98 -4.15 0.32 -8.15
N PHE A 99 -3.95 1.06 -7.05
CA PHE A 99 -3.63 0.46 -5.74
C PHE A 99 -4.73 -0.45 -5.25
N ARG A 100 -5.99 0.02 -5.31
CA ARG A 100 -7.17 -0.78 -4.96
C ARG A 100 -7.23 -2.05 -5.81
N THR A 101 -7.16 -1.90 -7.13
CA THR A 101 -7.23 -3.04 -8.07
C THR A 101 -6.09 -4.04 -7.84
N TYR A 102 -4.88 -3.57 -7.54
CA TYR A 102 -3.72 -4.43 -7.30
C TYR A 102 -3.94 -5.33 -6.07
N PHE A 103 -4.40 -4.74 -4.96
CA PHE A 103 -4.71 -5.49 -3.75
C PHE A 103 -6.00 -6.32 -3.88
N ASN A 104 -7.04 -5.84 -4.56
CA ASN A 104 -8.25 -6.64 -4.84
C ASN A 104 -7.89 -7.94 -5.56
N ARG A 105 -6.97 -7.88 -6.53
CA ARG A 105 -6.52 -9.06 -7.26
C ARG A 105 -5.71 -10.03 -6.39
N HIS A 106 -4.97 -9.52 -5.40
CA HIS A 106 -4.17 -10.34 -4.49
C HIS A 106 -5.03 -11.01 -3.42
N PHE A 107 -5.75 -10.20 -2.62
CA PHE A 107 -6.52 -10.69 -1.47
C PHE A 107 -7.91 -11.23 -1.83
N LYS A 108 -8.45 -10.87 -3.00
CA LYS A 108 -9.86 -11.11 -3.39
C LYS A 108 -10.89 -10.37 -2.54
N GLU A 109 -10.44 -9.41 -1.75
CA GLU A 109 -11.27 -8.59 -0.86
C GLU A 109 -11.47 -7.16 -1.39
N PRO A 110 -12.51 -6.45 -0.92
CA PRO A 110 -12.63 -5.00 -1.09
C PRO A 110 -11.42 -4.25 -0.53
N ILE A 111 -11.03 -3.15 -1.17
CA ILE A 111 -9.93 -2.29 -0.70
C ILE A 111 -10.43 -0.85 -0.72
N ALA A 112 -10.62 -0.29 0.48
CA ALA A 112 -11.03 1.09 0.68
C ALA A 112 -9.81 2.02 0.64
N CYS A 113 -9.86 3.01 -0.26
CA CYS A 113 -8.84 4.05 -0.39
C CYS A 113 -9.44 5.19 -1.20
N VAL A 114 -9.18 6.44 -0.82
CA VAL A 114 -9.69 7.63 -1.50
C VAL A 114 -8.58 8.49 -2.09
N SER A 115 -8.97 9.33 -3.05
CA SER A 115 -8.17 10.41 -3.62
C SER A 115 -8.98 11.70 -3.55
N ASP A 116 -8.31 12.83 -3.45
CA ASP A 116 -8.91 14.15 -3.64
C ASP A 116 -8.86 14.67 -5.07
N SER A 117 -8.45 13.82 -6.01
CA SER A 117 -8.66 13.99 -7.44
C SER A 117 -8.08 15.29 -7.97
N MET A 118 -6.80 15.55 -7.66
CA MET A 118 -6.07 16.66 -8.26
C MET A 118 -6.04 16.52 -9.79
N THR A 119 -6.32 17.63 -10.46
CA THR A 119 -6.33 17.76 -11.93
C THR A 119 -5.27 18.80 -12.35
N GLU A 120 -5.11 19.02 -13.66
CA GLU A 120 -4.10 19.94 -14.19
C GLU A 120 -4.16 21.35 -13.59
N ASN A 121 -5.35 21.83 -13.20
CA ASN A 121 -5.50 23.12 -12.52
C ASN A 121 -4.71 23.23 -11.21
N ALA A 122 -4.53 22.11 -10.49
CA ALA A 122 -3.74 22.05 -9.27
C ALA A 122 -2.24 22.24 -9.54
N ALA A 123 -1.76 22.05 -10.77
CA ALA A 123 -0.37 22.34 -11.12
C ALA A 123 -0.05 23.86 -11.07
N VAL A 124 -1.07 24.72 -11.17
CA VAL A 124 -0.89 26.18 -11.09
C VAL A 124 -1.00 26.68 -9.64
N PHE A 125 -1.92 26.12 -8.85
CA PHE A 125 -2.32 26.69 -7.55
C PHE A 125 -2.04 25.78 -6.35
N GLY A 126 -1.47 24.58 -6.57
CA GLY A 126 -1.32 23.55 -5.54
C GLY A 126 -2.63 22.82 -5.21
N GLY A 127 -2.51 21.73 -4.46
CA GLY A 127 -3.62 20.85 -4.07
C GLY A 127 -4.43 21.27 -2.84
N GLN A 128 -4.26 22.49 -2.30
CA GLN A 128 -4.81 22.89 -0.99
C GLN A 128 -6.34 22.75 -0.92
N LYS A 129 -7.06 23.19 -1.95
CA LYS A 129 -8.53 23.09 -2.01
C LYS A 129 -9.00 21.64 -2.14
N ASN A 130 -8.23 20.82 -2.85
CA ASN A 130 -8.47 19.38 -2.94
C ASN A 130 -8.38 18.75 -1.54
N MET A 131 -7.37 19.10 -0.74
CA MET A 131 -7.26 18.62 0.64
C MET A 131 -8.44 19.04 1.51
N PHE A 132 -8.88 20.31 1.41
CA PHE A 132 -10.02 20.84 2.16
C PHE A 132 -11.30 20.03 1.91
N ASP A 133 -11.75 19.99 0.65
CA ASP A 133 -12.98 19.31 0.30
C ASP A 133 -12.82 17.79 0.40
N GLY A 134 -11.65 17.26 0.05
CA GLY A 134 -11.34 15.83 0.10
C GLY A 134 -11.47 15.26 1.51
N LEU A 135 -10.85 15.89 2.51
CA LEU A 135 -10.96 15.47 3.90
C LEU A 135 -12.39 15.57 4.42
N LYS A 136 -13.04 16.72 4.20
CA LYS A 136 -14.44 16.95 4.63
C LYS A 136 -15.39 15.90 4.04
N ASN A 137 -15.28 15.64 2.74
CA ASN A 137 -16.13 14.67 2.05
C ASN A 137 -15.84 13.25 2.50
N ALA A 138 -14.57 12.89 2.69
CA ALA A 138 -14.17 11.57 3.17
C ALA A 138 -14.74 11.26 4.56
N ILE A 139 -14.67 12.22 5.48
CA ILE A 139 -15.26 12.09 6.82
C ILE A 139 -16.78 11.93 6.73
N ALA A 140 -17.46 12.79 5.99
CA ALA A 140 -18.91 12.78 5.88
C ALA A 140 -19.47 11.49 5.25
N LEU A 141 -18.79 10.97 4.22
CA LEU A 141 -19.27 9.81 3.46
C LEU A 141 -18.89 8.47 4.11
N TYR A 142 -17.64 8.34 4.55
CA TYR A 142 -17.09 7.05 4.96
C TYR A 142 -16.96 6.91 6.48
N LYS A 143 -17.08 8.01 7.23
CA LYS A 143 -17.05 8.04 8.70
C LYS A 143 -15.85 7.28 9.31
N PRO A 144 -14.62 7.46 8.81
CA PRO A 144 -13.44 6.93 9.50
C PRO A 144 -13.25 7.60 10.86
N GLU A 145 -12.55 6.92 11.76
CA GLU A 145 -12.03 7.55 12.99
C GLU A 145 -10.63 8.15 12.79
N MET A 146 -9.93 7.77 11.72
CA MET A 146 -8.65 8.35 11.29
C MET A 146 -8.52 8.39 9.76
N ILE A 147 -7.91 9.45 9.22
CA ILE A 147 -7.50 9.51 7.81
C ILE A 147 -5.98 9.52 7.73
N ALA A 148 -5.37 8.49 7.12
CA ALA A 148 -3.93 8.44 6.93
C ALA A 148 -3.57 8.92 5.51
N VAL A 149 -2.87 10.07 5.44
CA VAL A 149 -2.59 10.77 4.18
C VAL A 149 -1.21 10.42 3.63
N SER A 150 -1.17 9.96 2.39
CA SER A 150 0.04 9.79 1.59
C SER A 150 -0.06 10.57 0.28
N THR A 151 0.96 10.53 -0.58
CA THR A 151 1.01 11.33 -1.82
C THR A 151 1.25 10.50 -3.08
N THR A 152 0.67 10.98 -4.19
CA THR A 152 1.10 10.58 -5.53
C THR A 152 2.29 11.40 -6.01
N CYS A 153 2.96 10.95 -7.07
CA CYS A 153 4.09 11.70 -7.66
C CYS A 153 3.72 13.10 -8.16
N MET A 154 2.47 13.35 -8.57
CA MET A 154 2.04 14.69 -9.01
C MET A 154 2.17 15.70 -7.87
N ALA A 155 1.61 15.39 -6.70
CA ALA A 155 1.66 16.27 -5.52
C ALA A 155 3.11 16.51 -5.07
N GLU A 156 3.96 15.48 -5.14
CA GLU A 156 5.37 15.57 -4.79
C GLU A 156 6.17 16.46 -5.76
N VAL A 157 5.89 16.37 -7.07
CA VAL A 157 6.60 17.16 -8.09
C VAL A 157 6.23 18.64 -8.00
N ILE A 158 4.95 18.96 -7.75
CA ILE A 158 4.53 20.36 -7.61
C ILE A 158 4.91 20.95 -6.24
N GLY A 159 5.25 20.10 -5.27
CA GLY A 159 5.77 20.50 -3.96
C GLY A 159 4.68 20.88 -2.96
N ASP A 160 3.54 20.19 -2.98
CA ASP A 160 2.47 20.42 -2.02
C ASP A 160 2.95 20.08 -0.59
N ASP A 161 2.81 21.01 0.35
CA ASP A 161 3.15 20.81 1.77
C ASP A 161 1.95 20.21 2.52
N LEU A 162 2.01 18.90 2.76
CA LEU A 162 0.93 18.18 3.45
C LEU A 162 0.66 18.72 4.85
N ASN A 163 1.71 19.07 5.60
CA ASN A 163 1.58 19.56 6.97
C ASN A 163 0.81 20.88 6.99
N ALA A 164 1.21 21.81 6.14
CA ALA A 164 0.51 23.09 5.99
C ALA A 164 -0.93 22.88 5.51
N PHE A 165 -1.14 21.99 4.53
CA PHE A 165 -2.47 21.77 3.97
C PHE A 165 -3.46 21.19 4.96
N ILE A 166 -3.02 20.19 5.76
CA ILE A 166 -3.83 19.58 6.81
C ILE A 166 -4.07 20.59 7.94
N GLY A 167 -3.06 21.36 8.35
CA GLY A 167 -3.20 22.41 9.37
C GLY A 167 -4.21 23.48 8.96
N ASN A 168 -4.15 23.94 7.71
CA ASN A 168 -5.13 24.88 7.16
C ASN A 168 -6.54 24.28 7.08
N SER A 169 -6.66 22.98 6.79
CA SER A 169 -7.96 22.28 6.74
C SER A 169 -8.67 22.33 8.10
N ARG A 170 -7.91 22.17 9.19
CA ARG A 170 -8.41 22.34 10.56
C ARG A 170 -8.79 23.80 10.84
N LYS A 171 -7.88 24.72 10.54
CA LYS A 171 -8.04 26.16 10.81
C LYS A 171 -9.28 26.75 10.15
N GLU A 172 -9.58 26.33 8.92
CA GLU A 172 -10.73 26.80 8.13
C GLU A 172 -12.00 25.97 8.39
N GLY A 173 -11.97 25.00 9.32
CA GLY A 173 -13.14 24.25 9.75
C GLY A 173 -13.65 23.17 8.77
N TYR A 174 -12.78 22.65 7.90
CA TYR A 174 -13.12 21.51 7.03
C TYR A 174 -13.10 20.17 7.78
N ILE A 175 -12.30 20.08 8.85
CA ILE A 175 -12.22 18.95 9.76
C ILE A 175 -12.14 19.44 11.20
N ASP A 176 -12.56 18.62 12.15
CA ASP A 176 -12.45 18.93 13.57
C ASP A 176 -10.98 19.04 14.01
N GLU A 177 -10.70 19.91 14.98
CA GLU A 177 -9.35 20.19 15.47
C GLU A 177 -8.64 18.91 15.95
N ASN A 178 -9.39 18.01 16.60
CA ASN A 178 -8.88 16.77 17.20
C ASN A 178 -9.00 15.53 16.30
N PHE A 179 -9.59 15.64 15.10
CA PHE A 179 -9.75 14.48 14.21
C PHE A 179 -8.37 14.00 13.70
N PRO A 180 -7.96 12.73 13.88
CA PRO A 180 -6.59 12.33 13.57
C PRO A 180 -6.32 12.24 12.06
N VAL A 181 -5.30 12.98 11.62
CA VAL A 181 -4.83 13.00 10.22
C VAL A 181 -3.31 12.89 10.15
N PRO A 182 -2.71 11.71 10.47
CA PRO A 182 -1.30 11.47 10.24
C PRO A 182 -0.99 11.51 8.74
N PHE A 183 0.24 11.87 8.40
CA PHE A 183 0.64 12.00 7.01
C PHE A 183 2.09 11.58 6.74
N ALA A 184 2.38 11.25 5.49
CA ALA A 184 3.73 11.01 5.00
C ALA A 184 3.88 11.39 3.52
N HIS A 185 5.00 12.02 3.18
CA HIS A 185 5.42 12.19 1.78
C HIS A 185 5.92 10.86 1.21
N THR A 186 5.30 10.41 0.11
CA THR A 186 5.56 9.09 -0.50
C THR A 186 5.89 9.17 -2.01
N PRO A 187 7.00 9.84 -2.39
CA PRO A 187 7.37 10.01 -3.80
C PRO A 187 7.66 8.68 -4.49
N SER A 188 6.91 8.38 -5.56
CA SER A 188 7.02 7.11 -6.29
C SER A 188 8.37 6.89 -6.97
N PHE A 189 9.12 7.97 -7.21
CA PHE A 189 10.44 7.97 -7.84
C PHE A 189 11.60 7.72 -6.85
N VAL A 190 11.30 7.52 -5.56
CA VAL A 190 12.29 7.12 -4.55
C VAL A 190 11.96 5.72 -4.04
N GLY A 191 12.95 4.83 -3.94
CA GLY A 191 12.78 3.51 -3.34
C GLY A 191 11.71 2.63 -4.03
N SER A 192 10.78 2.09 -3.23
CA SER A 192 9.67 1.24 -3.68
C SER A 192 8.48 1.27 -2.71
N HIS A 193 7.43 0.50 -2.97
CA HIS A 193 6.31 0.26 -2.05
C HIS A 193 6.71 0.02 -0.58
N THR A 194 7.76 -0.75 -0.30
CA THR A 194 8.27 -0.99 1.06
C THR A 194 8.75 0.29 1.76
N THR A 195 9.33 1.23 1.01
CA THR A 195 9.75 2.55 1.51
C THR A 195 8.54 3.43 1.87
N GLY A 196 7.45 3.29 1.11
CA GLY A 196 6.21 4.00 1.41
C GLY A 196 5.49 3.45 2.64
N TRP A 197 5.55 2.13 2.88
CA TRP A 197 5.06 1.51 4.10
C TRP A 197 5.78 2.07 5.34
N ASP A 198 7.11 2.07 5.33
CA ASP A 198 7.94 2.61 6.43
C ASP A 198 7.71 4.11 6.65
N SER A 199 7.55 4.87 5.57
CA SER A 199 7.27 6.31 5.67
C SER A 199 5.89 6.59 6.27
N MET A 200 4.87 5.80 5.91
CA MET A 200 3.54 5.95 6.47
C MET A 200 3.49 5.56 7.95
N LEU A 201 4.11 4.43 8.32
CA LEU A 201 4.18 4.03 9.73
C LEU A 201 4.89 5.10 10.57
N ASP A 202 6.08 5.56 10.17
CA ASP A 202 6.79 6.65 10.85
C ASP A 202 5.91 7.89 11.03
N GLY A 203 5.14 8.28 10.00
CA GLY A 203 4.19 9.39 10.07
C GLY A 203 3.07 9.19 11.10
N ILE A 204 2.50 7.98 11.16
CA ILE A 204 1.46 7.62 12.14
C ILE A 204 2.02 7.61 13.55
N LEU A 205 3.17 6.96 13.77
CA LEU A 205 3.80 6.90 15.09
C LEU A 205 4.16 8.30 15.61
N ARG A 206 4.74 9.15 14.76
CA ARG A 206 5.03 10.56 15.09
C ARG A 206 3.77 11.31 15.51
N TYR A 207 2.69 11.18 14.75
CA TYR A 207 1.44 11.90 15.00
C TYR A 207 0.92 11.65 16.42
N PHE A 208 0.94 10.40 16.88
CA PHE A 208 0.37 10.04 18.18
C PHE A 208 1.33 10.19 19.36
N THR A 209 2.64 10.25 19.14
CA THR A 209 3.62 10.13 20.24
C THR A 209 4.63 11.26 20.33
N LEU A 210 4.98 11.94 19.22
CA LEU A 210 6.11 12.88 19.19
C LEU A 210 5.99 14.01 20.22
N ASN A 211 4.77 14.50 20.45
CA ASN A 211 4.49 15.62 21.36
C ASN A 211 3.92 15.17 22.72
N ASP A 212 3.95 13.87 23.04
CA ASP A 212 3.42 13.30 24.28
C ASP A 212 4.38 12.26 24.88
N MET A 213 5.68 12.58 24.91
CA MET A 213 6.72 11.69 25.44
C MET A 213 7.01 11.89 26.93
N ASP A 214 6.66 13.05 27.51
CA ASP A 214 7.08 13.43 28.87
C ASP A 214 6.59 12.46 29.96
N ASN A 215 5.46 11.80 29.74
CA ASN A 215 4.86 10.84 30.67
C ASN A 215 5.06 9.37 30.24
N LYS A 216 5.97 9.09 29.31
CA LYS A 216 6.21 7.75 28.80
C LYS A 216 7.45 7.13 29.46
N GLU A 217 7.33 5.88 29.88
CA GLU A 217 8.41 5.13 30.52
C GLU A 217 8.56 3.77 29.85
N VAL A 218 9.74 3.51 29.28
CA VAL A 218 10.05 2.25 28.58
C VAL A 218 9.85 1.06 29.53
N GLY A 219 9.04 0.10 29.09
CA GLY A 219 8.72 -1.12 29.84
C GLY A 219 7.59 -1.00 30.87
N SER A 220 7.04 0.20 31.09
CA SER A 220 6.00 0.43 32.09
C SER A 220 4.67 -0.30 31.82
N ASN A 221 4.35 -0.62 30.56
CA ASN A 221 3.14 -1.39 30.23
C ASN A 221 3.38 -2.91 30.12
N GLY A 222 4.62 -3.38 30.25
CA GLY A 222 4.99 -4.81 30.20
C GLY A 222 4.90 -5.47 28.81
N LYS A 223 4.50 -4.76 27.76
CA LYS A 223 4.28 -5.32 26.41
C LYS A 223 5.53 -5.27 25.54
N ILE A 224 5.48 -5.98 24.40
CA ILE A 224 6.40 -5.81 23.26
C ILE A 224 5.62 -5.32 22.04
N ASN A 225 6.10 -4.26 21.39
CA ASN A 225 5.52 -3.86 20.11
C ASN A 225 6.09 -4.72 18.99
N ILE A 226 5.25 -5.06 18.02
CA ILE A 226 5.63 -5.77 16.81
C ILE A 226 5.32 -4.87 15.61
N VAL A 227 6.32 -4.69 14.74
CA VAL A 227 6.15 -3.98 13.47
C VAL A 227 6.33 -4.98 12.33
N PRO A 228 5.26 -5.31 11.59
CA PRO A 228 5.28 -6.39 10.61
C PRO A 228 6.05 -6.01 9.34
N GLY A 229 5.98 -4.73 8.92
CA GLY A 229 6.45 -4.30 7.60
C GLY A 229 5.38 -4.51 6.52
N PHE A 230 5.76 -4.30 5.25
CA PHE A 230 4.89 -4.62 4.12
C PHE A 230 4.72 -6.15 4.03
N GLU A 231 3.59 -6.65 4.50
CA GLU A 231 3.25 -8.07 4.57
C GLU A 231 1.91 -8.34 3.89
N THR A 232 1.83 -9.39 3.09
CA THR A 232 0.66 -9.70 2.25
C THR A 232 0.15 -11.13 2.41
N TYR A 233 0.65 -11.85 3.40
CA TYR A 233 0.10 -13.12 3.87
C TYR A 233 -0.59 -12.93 5.22
N LEU A 234 -1.90 -13.13 5.25
CA LEU A 234 -2.70 -13.07 6.48
C LEU A 234 -2.19 -14.03 7.56
N GLY A 235 -1.69 -15.20 7.14
CA GLY A 235 -1.07 -16.20 8.01
C GLY A 235 0.14 -15.67 8.77
N ASN A 236 0.88 -14.69 8.23
CA ASN A 236 2.07 -14.14 8.89
C ASN A 236 1.69 -13.24 10.08
N TYR A 237 0.64 -12.43 9.96
CA TYR A 237 0.08 -11.69 11.10
C TYR A 237 -0.43 -12.67 12.17
N ARG A 238 -1.26 -13.63 11.75
CA ARG A 238 -1.90 -14.62 12.63
C ARG A 238 -0.90 -15.50 13.38
N VAL A 239 0.18 -15.93 12.73
CA VAL A 239 1.16 -16.82 13.36
C VAL A 239 1.98 -16.10 14.43
N ILE A 240 2.32 -14.82 14.21
CA ILE A 240 3.03 -14.02 15.20
C ILE A 240 2.17 -13.83 16.45
N ARG A 241 0.90 -13.43 16.28
CA ARG A 241 -0.07 -13.35 17.37
C ARG A 241 -0.16 -14.64 18.17
N ARG A 242 -0.44 -15.76 17.47
CA ARG A 242 -0.56 -17.09 18.07
C ARG A 242 0.69 -17.52 18.83
N MET A 243 1.88 -17.21 18.34
CA MET A 243 3.13 -17.57 19.02
C MET A 243 3.36 -16.73 20.28
N LEU A 244 3.10 -15.42 20.24
CA LEU A 244 3.23 -14.55 21.41
C LEU A 244 2.22 -14.92 22.49
N GLU A 245 0.98 -15.22 22.12
CA GLU A 245 -0.07 -15.73 23.02
C GLU A 245 0.34 -17.07 23.66
N ALA A 246 0.89 -18.01 22.88
CA ALA A 246 1.35 -19.28 23.40
C ALA A 246 2.56 -19.15 24.36
N MET A 247 3.29 -18.04 24.28
CA MET A 247 4.39 -17.71 25.17
C MET A 247 3.96 -16.88 26.39
N ASP A 248 2.68 -16.52 26.50
CA ASP A 248 2.16 -15.62 27.54
C ASP A 248 2.89 -14.25 27.52
N VAL A 249 3.15 -13.73 26.31
CA VAL A 249 3.79 -12.43 26.08
C VAL A 249 2.73 -11.44 25.60
N ASP A 250 2.46 -10.41 26.39
CA ASP A 250 1.61 -9.31 25.95
C ASP A 250 2.30 -8.50 24.85
N TYR A 251 1.54 -8.16 23.81
CA TYR A 251 2.07 -7.48 22.64
C TYR A 251 1.09 -6.47 22.04
N THR A 252 1.64 -5.59 21.21
CA THR A 252 0.87 -4.70 20.33
C THR A 252 1.39 -4.88 18.90
N LEU A 253 0.53 -5.30 17.97
CA LEU A 253 0.89 -5.38 16.55
C LEU A 253 0.57 -4.05 15.87
N LEU A 254 1.60 -3.25 15.57
CA LEU A 254 1.47 -1.91 15.00
C LEU A 254 1.32 -2.01 13.47
N SER A 255 0.11 -1.71 12.96
CA SER A 255 -0.40 -1.98 11.60
C SER A 255 -0.80 -3.45 11.37
N ASP A 256 -1.99 -3.83 11.85
CA ASP A 256 -2.61 -5.15 11.64
C ASP A 256 -3.85 -5.11 10.72
N PRO A 257 -3.70 -5.30 9.40
CA PRO A 257 -4.83 -5.30 8.47
C PRO A 257 -5.52 -6.66 8.34
N SER A 258 -5.20 -7.64 9.20
CA SER A 258 -5.58 -9.04 8.94
C SER A 258 -7.08 -9.33 9.01
N GLU A 259 -7.85 -8.49 9.71
CA GLU A 259 -9.32 -8.60 9.80
C GLU A 259 -10.02 -7.88 8.62
N VAL A 260 -9.65 -6.63 8.33
CA VAL A 260 -10.22 -5.89 7.18
C VAL A 260 -9.90 -6.52 5.81
N LEU A 261 -8.88 -7.37 5.75
CA LEU A 261 -8.49 -8.15 4.57
C LEU A 261 -9.00 -9.61 4.60
N ASP A 262 -9.96 -9.95 5.47
CA ASP A 262 -10.61 -11.27 5.52
C ASP A 262 -12.02 -11.18 6.13
N THR A 263 -12.81 -10.21 5.68
CA THR A 263 -14.16 -9.99 6.24
C THR A 263 -15.12 -11.12 5.84
N PRO A 264 -16.05 -11.53 6.71
CA PRO A 264 -16.96 -12.62 6.37
C PRO A 264 -17.96 -12.19 5.28
N ALA A 265 -18.20 -13.08 4.32
CA ALA A 265 -19.27 -12.92 3.32
C ALA A 265 -20.64 -13.33 3.90
N ASP A 266 -21.15 -12.54 4.84
CA ASP A 266 -22.40 -12.82 5.59
C ASP A 266 -23.62 -11.99 5.14
N GLY A 267 -23.46 -11.21 4.05
CA GLY A 267 -24.49 -10.34 3.50
C GLY A 267 -24.30 -8.86 3.83
N GLU A 268 -23.35 -8.52 4.70
CA GLU A 268 -23.01 -7.14 5.06
C GLU A 268 -21.59 -6.78 4.59
N TYR A 269 -21.44 -5.62 3.96
CA TYR A 269 -20.14 -5.07 3.64
C TYR A 269 -19.58 -4.28 4.82
N ARG A 270 -18.38 -4.65 5.28
CA ARG A 270 -17.64 -3.96 6.32
C ARG A 270 -16.47 -3.20 5.70
N MET A 271 -16.53 -1.87 5.73
CA MET A 271 -15.44 -1.03 5.22
C MET A 271 -14.20 -1.05 6.14
N TYR A 272 -14.44 -1.26 7.43
CA TYR A 272 -13.44 -1.33 8.48
C TYR A 272 -13.73 -2.55 9.35
N GLU A 273 -12.70 -3.28 9.75
CA GLU A 273 -12.79 -4.41 10.69
C GLU A 273 -11.42 -4.62 11.36
N GLY A 274 -11.40 -4.83 12.67
CA GLY A 274 -10.17 -4.91 13.47
C GLY A 274 -9.23 -3.71 13.31
N GLY A 275 -7.91 -3.97 13.27
CA GLY A 275 -6.86 -2.95 13.16
C GLY A 275 -6.25 -2.55 14.50
N THR A 276 -5.04 -1.99 14.44
CA THR A 276 -4.37 -1.39 15.60
C THR A 276 -5.12 -0.14 16.04
N THR A 277 -5.51 -0.08 17.31
CA THR A 277 -6.24 1.06 17.88
C THR A 277 -5.32 2.27 18.05
N MET A 278 -5.87 3.49 18.02
CA MET A 278 -5.08 4.70 18.29
C MET A 278 -4.51 4.72 19.72
N ASP A 279 -5.20 4.10 20.68
CA ASP A 279 -4.73 4.01 22.07
C ASP A 279 -3.52 3.09 22.21
N GLU A 280 -3.50 1.98 21.48
CA GLU A 280 -2.31 1.12 21.37
C GLU A 280 -1.10 1.89 20.80
N VAL A 281 -1.30 2.76 19.81
CA VAL A 281 -0.20 3.57 19.26
C VAL A 281 0.28 4.61 20.29
N ARG A 282 -0.63 5.26 21.02
CA ARG A 282 -0.28 6.22 22.08
C ARG A 282 0.49 5.57 23.24
N ASP A 283 0.14 4.33 23.58
CA ASP A 283 0.79 3.56 24.64
C ASP A 283 2.05 2.81 24.18
N ALA A 284 2.27 2.67 22.87
CA ALA A 284 3.42 1.97 22.30
C ALA A 284 4.80 2.41 22.87
N PRO A 285 5.08 3.68 23.18
CA PRO A 285 6.35 4.08 23.81
C PRO A 285 6.61 3.43 25.18
N ASN A 286 5.54 3.02 25.89
CA ASN A 286 5.62 2.36 27.20
C ASN A 286 6.00 0.86 27.13
N ALA A 287 6.08 0.29 25.92
CA ALA A 287 6.54 -1.08 25.71
C ALA A 287 8.00 -1.27 26.13
N ILE A 288 8.36 -2.52 26.44
CA ILE A 288 9.73 -2.94 26.77
C ILE A 288 10.66 -2.69 25.58
N ASP A 289 10.20 -3.07 24.39
CA ASP A 289 10.92 -2.89 23.14
C ASP A 289 9.95 -2.92 21.95
N THR A 290 10.44 -2.54 20.77
CA THR A 290 9.76 -2.73 19.49
C THR A 290 10.59 -3.62 18.57
N LEU A 291 10.02 -4.76 18.19
CA LEU A 291 10.62 -5.72 17.27
C LEU A 291 10.16 -5.47 15.83
N LEU A 292 11.13 -5.21 14.96
CA LEU A 292 10.91 -4.93 13.54
C LEU A 292 11.09 -6.23 12.75
N LEU A 293 9.99 -6.90 12.38
CA LEU A 293 10.04 -8.21 11.72
C LEU A 293 10.72 -8.13 10.35
N GLN A 294 10.59 -7.00 9.65
CA GLN A 294 11.20 -6.78 8.33
C GLN A 294 12.18 -5.59 8.38
N PRO A 295 13.34 -5.75 9.04
CA PRO A 295 14.22 -4.63 9.42
C PRO A 295 14.82 -3.86 8.25
N TRP A 296 14.98 -4.50 7.09
CA TRP A 296 15.58 -3.92 5.89
C TRP A 296 14.70 -2.85 5.23
N GLN A 297 13.39 -2.89 5.48
CA GLN A 297 12.46 -1.86 5.00
C GLN A 297 12.05 -0.85 6.08
N SER A 298 12.13 -1.19 7.38
CA SER A 298 11.70 -0.33 8.49
C SER A 298 12.79 0.65 9.00
N VAL A 299 13.52 1.30 8.10
CA VAL A 299 14.72 2.09 8.45
C VAL A 299 14.35 3.39 9.17
N LYS A 300 13.36 4.14 8.67
CA LYS A 300 12.89 5.38 9.31
C LYS A 300 12.21 5.06 10.65
N THR A 301 11.32 4.08 10.64
CA THR A 301 10.62 3.61 11.84
C THR A 301 11.61 3.24 12.94
N ARG A 302 12.66 2.45 12.63
CA ARG A 302 13.73 2.11 13.60
C ARG A 302 14.38 3.36 14.20
N LYS A 303 14.71 4.34 13.35
CA LYS A 303 15.37 5.58 13.80
C LYS A 303 14.46 6.37 14.74
N PHE A 304 13.17 6.45 14.44
CA PHE A 304 12.19 7.13 15.29
C PHE A 304 12.01 6.43 16.64
N ILE A 305 11.83 5.11 16.65
CA ILE A 305 11.71 4.33 17.88
C ILE A 305 12.94 4.54 18.78
N LYS A 306 14.15 4.40 18.23
CA LYS A 306 15.39 4.59 19.01
C LYS A 306 15.58 6.02 19.49
N GLY A 307 15.30 7.00 18.63
CA GLY A 307 15.61 8.41 18.91
C GLY A 307 14.54 9.16 19.69
N THR A 308 13.29 8.70 19.66
CA THR A 308 12.16 9.35 20.32
C THR A 308 11.59 8.49 21.43
N TRP A 309 11.28 7.21 21.16
CA TRP A 309 10.74 6.31 22.21
C TRP A 309 11.82 5.78 23.16
N ASN A 310 13.10 5.96 22.83
CA ASN A 310 14.25 5.46 23.60
C ASN A 310 14.23 3.94 23.84
N GLN A 311 13.47 3.19 23.04
CA GLN A 311 13.45 1.74 23.10
C GLN A 311 14.68 1.15 22.39
N PRO A 312 15.16 -0.04 22.80
CA PRO A 312 16.35 -0.66 22.21
C PRO A 312 16.26 -0.90 20.69
N ALA A 313 15.06 -1.18 20.19
CA ALA A 313 14.74 -1.71 18.87
C ALA A 313 15.75 -2.79 18.47
N ASN A 314 15.74 -3.88 19.23
CA ASN A 314 16.72 -4.96 19.11
C ASN A 314 16.80 -5.49 17.67
N ALA A 315 18.03 -5.76 17.24
CA ALA A 315 18.27 -6.28 15.91
C ALA A 315 17.83 -7.74 15.84
N ILE A 316 16.81 -7.99 15.03
CA ILE A 316 16.35 -9.33 14.66
C ILE A 316 16.42 -9.50 13.14
N ASN A 317 16.59 -10.74 12.69
CA ASN A 317 16.30 -11.10 11.30
C ASN A 317 14.79 -11.37 11.17
N ILE A 318 14.31 -11.40 9.93
CA ILE A 318 12.95 -11.86 9.66
C ILE A 318 12.79 -13.31 10.18
N PRO A 319 11.74 -13.61 10.98
CA PRO A 319 11.53 -14.96 11.53
C PRO A 319 10.95 -15.88 10.45
N MET A 320 11.80 -16.33 9.53
CA MET A 320 11.47 -17.26 8.44
C MET A 320 12.06 -18.65 8.66
#